data_AF-A0A2G7FX05-F1
#
_entry.id   AF-A0A2G7FX05-F1
#
_cell.length_a   1.000
_cell.length_b   1.000
_cell.length_c   1.000
_cell.angle_alpha   90.00
_cell.angle_beta   90.00
_cell.angle_gamma   90.00
#
_symmetry.space_group_name_H-M   'P 1'
#
loop_
_entity.id
_entity.type
_entity.pdbx_description
1 polymer ?
#
loop_
_entity_poly.entity_id
_entity_poly.type
_entity_poly.pdbx_seq_one_letter_code
_entity_poly.pdbx_strand_id
1 'polypeptide(L)'
;MAAQEEIVDFDIIENQKENIQSLPGGRSARELARIFSPRGPEDKLYSPSPNDTRTVNDAIRQDYEAELQAIGESDDPLDIYDRYVRWTLDAYPSSQATPESGLLPLLERAVKSFLTSPHYKNDPRYLRLWVHYIRLFSDSPRETFAFLARHQIGEGLALFYEEFASWLEGAGRWTQADEVYRLGVDREARPVERLVRKYREFQQRYEQRTQDNGPSSPALPAVRPALAAKVDPFASAAAPSPDSQAQRAAPAAAAPKTKSGKPKMAIFSDADSASQPAVSGQTKGWDSIGSMSDRRKENKVEAKPWAGETLKAGKSLLRRRR
;
A
#
# COMPACT_ATOMS: atom_id res chain seq x y z
N MET A 1 0.13 43.76 -5.16
CA MET A 1 -0.73 43.51 -3.98
C MET A 1 -0.04 42.47 -3.14
N ALA A 2 0.41 42.83 -1.95
CA ALA A 2 1.12 41.91 -1.05
C ALA A 2 0.13 40.85 -0.54
N ALA A 3 0.46 39.58 -0.77
CA ALA A 3 -0.25 38.47 -0.13
C ALA A 3 -0.09 38.64 1.38
N GLN A 4 -1.19 38.87 2.08
CA GLN A 4 -1.21 38.79 3.53
C GLN A 4 -0.85 37.34 3.86
N GLU A 5 0.33 37.11 4.43
CA GLU A 5 0.68 35.81 4.99
C GLU A 5 -0.33 35.53 6.10
N GLU A 6 -1.34 34.72 5.77
CA GLU A 6 -2.34 34.21 6.70
C GLU A 6 -1.60 33.24 7.63
N ILE A 7 -1.04 33.78 8.72
CA ILE A 7 -0.30 33.02 9.72
C ILE A 7 -1.27 32.05 10.37
N VAL A 8 -1.00 30.75 10.19
CA VAL A 8 -1.78 29.67 10.79
C VAL A 8 -1.35 29.50 12.24
N ASP A 9 -2.32 29.53 13.16
CA ASP A 9 -2.10 29.20 14.57
C ASP A 9 -1.80 27.70 14.73
N PHE A 10 -0.66 27.37 15.32
CA PHE A 10 -0.19 26.00 15.50
C PHE A 10 -1.06 25.20 16.48
N ASP A 11 -1.66 25.85 17.47
CA ASP A 11 -2.46 25.19 18.51
C ASP A 11 -3.67 24.46 17.89
N ILE A 12 -4.21 24.99 16.79
CA ILE A 12 -5.31 24.37 16.03
C ILE A 12 -4.88 23.02 15.46
N ILE A 13 -3.67 22.93 14.92
CA ILE A 13 -3.12 21.72 14.31
C ILE A 13 -2.70 20.72 15.39
N GLU A 14 -2.08 21.20 16.48
CA GLU A 14 -1.62 20.33 17.57
C GLU A 14 -2.77 19.54 18.22
N ASN A 15 -3.92 20.19 18.42
CA ASN A 15 -5.11 19.57 19.00
C ASN A 15 -5.67 18.41 18.15
N GLN A 16 -5.35 18.38 16.85
CA GLN A 16 -5.88 17.40 15.89
C GLN A 16 -4.78 16.53 15.26
N LYS A 17 -3.56 16.53 15.82
CA LYS A 17 -2.41 15.80 15.27
C LYS A 17 -2.66 14.29 15.08
N GLU A 18 -3.44 13.67 15.97
CA GLU A 18 -3.79 12.24 15.88
C GLU A 18 -4.75 11.93 14.72
N ASN A 19 -5.46 12.94 14.21
CA ASN A 19 -6.38 12.83 13.07
C ASN A 19 -5.71 13.18 11.73
N ILE A 20 -4.43 13.57 11.75
CA ILE A 20 -3.67 13.99 10.57
C ILE A 20 -2.69 12.88 10.18
N GLN A 21 -2.91 12.28 9.01
CA GLN A 21 -2.00 11.29 8.47
C GLN A 21 -0.69 11.93 7.96
N SER A 22 0.46 11.34 8.28
CA SER A 22 1.74 11.74 7.70
C SER A 22 1.84 11.38 6.20
N LEU A 23 2.19 12.36 5.38
CA LEU A 23 2.46 12.17 3.95
C LEU A 23 3.92 12.54 3.66
N PRO A 24 4.63 11.80 2.79
CA PRO A 24 6.02 12.12 2.44
C PRO A 24 6.20 13.49 1.77
N GLY A 25 5.16 14.02 1.13
CA GLY A 25 5.14 15.37 0.56
C GLY A 25 4.68 16.47 1.52
N GLY A 26 4.38 16.12 2.78
CA GLY A 26 3.75 17.03 3.74
C GLY A 26 2.27 17.29 3.45
N ARG A 27 1.70 18.23 4.21
CA ARG A 27 0.32 18.72 4.06
C ARG A 27 0.31 20.24 4.14
N SER A 28 -0.65 20.87 3.48
CA SER A 28 -0.83 22.32 3.56
C SER A 28 -1.35 22.70 4.95
N ALA A 29 -0.55 23.46 5.71
CA ALA A 29 -0.96 23.96 7.03
C ALA A 29 -2.23 24.83 6.95
N ARG A 30 -2.39 25.58 5.85
CA ARG A 30 -3.56 26.42 5.60
C ARG A 30 -4.84 25.59 5.46
N GLU A 31 -4.76 24.47 4.75
CA GLU A 31 -5.94 23.62 4.56
C GLU A 31 -6.29 22.87 5.83
N LEU A 32 -5.28 22.41 6.60
CA LEU A 32 -5.51 21.83 7.92
C LEU A 32 -6.18 22.85 8.86
N ALA A 33 -5.71 24.10 8.86
CA ALA A 33 -6.37 25.17 9.58
C ALA A 33 -7.81 25.33 9.11
N ARG A 34 -8.07 25.42 7.80
CA ARG A 34 -9.44 25.53 7.27
C ARG A 34 -10.38 24.42 7.73
N ILE A 35 -9.86 23.20 7.89
CA ILE A 35 -10.63 22.02 8.32
C ILE A 35 -10.87 22.05 9.83
N PHE A 36 -9.87 22.46 10.62
CA PHE A 36 -9.91 22.39 12.08
C PHE A 36 -10.19 23.73 12.78
N SER A 37 -10.29 24.84 12.04
CA SER A 37 -10.60 26.16 12.59
C SER A 37 -12.06 26.22 13.07
N PRO A 38 -12.30 26.66 14.32
CA PRO A 38 -13.64 26.89 14.81
C PRO A 38 -14.29 28.04 14.03
N ARG A 39 -15.50 27.83 13.49
CA ARG A 39 -16.17 28.80 12.60
C ARG A 39 -16.93 29.93 13.33
N GLY A 40 -16.79 30.07 14.65
CA GLY A 40 -17.44 31.15 15.39
C GLY A 40 -16.90 31.42 16.80
N PRO A 41 -17.20 32.59 17.38
CA PRO A 41 -16.71 33.02 18.70
C PRO A 41 -17.30 32.24 19.89
N GLU A 42 -18.42 31.53 19.72
CA GLU A 42 -19.02 30.67 20.75
C GLU A 42 -18.48 29.22 20.74
N ASP A 43 -17.68 28.87 19.73
CA ASP A 43 -17.27 27.48 19.43
C ASP A 43 -15.85 27.15 19.94
N LYS A 44 -15.31 27.96 20.85
CA LYS A 44 -13.97 27.74 21.45
C LYS A 44 -13.89 26.48 22.33
N LEU A 45 -15.02 25.83 22.60
CA LEU A 45 -15.13 24.64 23.46
C LEU A 45 -15.55 23.38 22.71
N TYR A 46 -15.88 23.47 21.42
CA TYR A 46 -16.29 22.33 20.61
C TYR A 46 -15.32 22.15 19.45
N SER A 47 -14.57 21.05 19.48
CA SER A 47 -13.84 20.55 18.32
C SER A 47 -14.80 20.54 17.13
N PRO A 48 -14.49 21.19 15.99
CA PRO A 48 -15.37 21.14 14.83
C PRO A 48 -15.62 19.68 14.48
N SER A 49 -16.90 19.31 14.45
CA SER A 49 -17.33 17.97 14.13
C SER A 49 -17.04 17.71 12.66
N PRO A 50 -16.49 16.53 12.27
CA PRO A 50 -16.25 16.14 10.88
C PRO A 50 -17.47 16.26 9.95
N ASN A 51 -18.66 16.50 10.51
CA ASN A 51 -19.91 16.62 9.79
C ASN A 51 -20.13 17.99 9.11
N ASP A 52 -19.58 19.09 9.62
CA ASP A 52 -19.90 20.42 9.07
C ASP A 52 -19.17 20.74 7.76
N THR A 53 -18.06 20.03 7.48
CA THR A 53 -17.37 20.11 6.19
C THR A 53 -17.96 19.17 5.14
N ARG A 54 -18.82 18.20 5.51
CA ARG A 54 -19.37 17.22 4.56
C ARG A 54 -20.13 17.88 3.43
N THR A 55 -21.05 18.79 3.71
CA THR A 55 -21.88 19.46 2.69
C THR A 55 -21.04 20.27 1.69
N VAL A 56 -20.01 20.97 2.17
CA VAL A 56 -19.10 21.74 1.30
C VAL A 56 -18.24 20.79 0.47
N ASN A 57 -17.74 19.71 1.08
CA ASN A 57 -16.94 18.72 0.37
C ASN A 57 -17.76 17.96 -0.68
N ASP A 58 -19.02 17.68 -0.41
CA ASP A 58 -19.94 17.03 -1.34
C ASP A 58 -20.27 17.94 -2.54
N ALA A 59 -20.44 19.25 -2.32
CA ALA A 59 -20.61 20.21 -3.41
C ALA A 59 -19.36 20.29 -4.31
N ILE A 60 -18.17 20.44 -3.72
CA ILE A 60 -16.92 20.49 -4.48
C ILE A 60 -16.68 19.16 -5.23
N ARG A 61 -17.00 18.04 -4.59
CA ARG A 61 -16.96 16.72 -5.22
C ARG A 61 -17.89 16.66 -6.44
N GLN A 62 -19.11 17.18 -6.32
CA GLN A 62 -20.07 17.20 -7.42
C GLN A 62 -19.55 18.02 -8.61
N ASP A 63 -18.89 19.15 -8.35
CA ASP A 63 -18.26 19.96 -9.38
C ASP A 63 -17.16 19.18 -10.13
N TYR A 64 -16.27 18.50 -9.40
CA TYR A 64 -15.25 17.64 -10.01
C TYR A 64 -15.84 16.45 -10.77
N GLU A 65 -16.90 15.81 -10.26
CA GLU A 65 -17.57 14.74 -10.98
C GLU A 65 -18.25 15.26 -12.26
N ALA A 66 -18.78 16.48 -12.26
CA ALA A 66 -19.30 17.13 -13.47
C ALA A 66 -18.19 17.42 -14.48
N GLU A 67 -17.03 17.93 -14.04
CA GLU A 67 -15.85 18.07 -14.90
C GLU A 67 -15.42 16.71 -15.49
N LEU A 68 -15.47 15.63 -14.70
CA LEU A 68 -15.16 14.28 -15.18
C LEU A 68 -16.19 13.73 -16.18
N GLN A 69 -17.46 14.15 -16.11
CA GLN A 69 -18.43 13.79 -17.16
C GLN A 69 -18.09 14.49 -18.49
N ALA A 70 -17.61 15.73 -18.43
CA ALA A 70 -17.18 16.51 -19.58
C ALA A 70 -15.72 16.24 -20.00
N ILE A 71 -15.10 15.15 -19.54
CA ILE A 71 -13.68 14.86 -19.76
C ILE A 71 -13.28 14.76 -21.24
N GLY A 72 -14.21 14.37 -22.11
CA GLY A 72 -13.98 14.28 -23.55
C GLY A 72 -13.87 15.63 -24.26
N GLU A 73 -14.28 16.72 -23.59
CA GLU A 73 -14.19 18.10 -24.10
C GLU A 73 -12.95 18.84 -23.56
N SER A 74 -12.21 18.22 -22.63
CA SER A 74 -11.02 18.81 -22.03
C SER A 74 -9.76 18.55 -22.85
N ASP A 75 -8.92 19.58 -23.02
CA ASP A 75 -7.61 19.46 -23.67
C ASP A 75 -6.59 18.67 -22.84
N ASP A 76 -6.71 18.71 -21.49
CA ASP A 76 -5.87 17.94 -20.56
C ASP A 76 -6.72 17.18 -19.53
N PRO A 77 -7.31 16.03 -19.92
CA PRO A 77 -8.13 15.21 -19.03
C PRO A 77 -7.38 14.70 -17.78
N LEU A 78 -6.04 14.60 -17.81
CA LEU A 78 -5.25 14.17 -16.65
C LEU A 78 -5.25 15.22 -15.54
N ASP A 79 -5.28 16.51 -15.89
CA ASP A 79 -5.26 17.61 -14.93
C ASP A 79 -6.47 17.60 -13.99
N ILE A 80 -7.65 17.26 -14.52
CA ILE A 80 -8.88 17.13 -13.73
C ILE A 80 -8.69 16.09 -12.62
N TYR A 81 -8.10 14.93 -12.95
CA TYR A 81 -7.82 13.89 -11.96
C TYR A 81 -6.73 14.31 -10.96
N ASP A 82 -5.66 14.98 -11.40
CA ASP A 82 -4.59 15.46 -10.51
C ASP A 82 -5.14 16.47 -9.49
N ARG A 83 -5.91 17.46 -9.96
CA ARG A 83 -6.58 18.46 -9.10
C ARG A 83 -7.55 17.79 -8.12
N TYR A 84 -8.37 16.86 -8.61
CA TYR A 84 -9.36 16.18 -7.79
C TYR A 84 -8.73 15.28 -6.72
N VAL A 85 -7.67 14.54 -7.05
CA VAL A 85 -6.92 13.73 -6.09
C VAL A 85 -6.21 14.60 -5.06
N ARG A 86 -5.57 15.70 -5.48
CA ARG A 86 -4.94 16.65 -4.55
C ARG A 86 -5.97 17.23 -3.58
N TRP A 87 -7.09 17.71 -4.09
CA TRP A 87 -8.19 18.18 -3.26
C TRP A 87 -8.69 17.12 -2.29
N THR A 88 -8.83 15.86 -2.73
CA THR A 88 -9.30 14.76 -1.87
C THR A 88 -8.32 14.48 -0.73
N LEU A 89 -7.01 14.48 -1.01
CA LEU A 89 -5.98 14.29 0.01
C LEU A 89 -5.96 15.44 1.02
N ASP A 90 -6.21 16.66 0.55
CA ASP A 90 -6.23 17.88 1.34
C ASP A 90 -7.50 17.98 2.21
N ALA A 91 -8.67 17.72 1.63
CA ALA A 91 -9.97 17.78 2.31
C ALA A 91 -10.19 16.66 3.33
N TYR A 92 -9.48 15.54 3.21
CA TYR A 92 -9.58 14.38 4.10
C TYR A 92 -8.21 14.05 4.72
N PRO A 93 -7.86 14.63 5.89
CA PRO A 93 -6.58 14.41 6.56
C PRO A 93 -6.32 12.95 6.97
N SER A 94 -7.36 12.12 7.10
CA SER A 94 -7.31 10.70 7.46
C SER A 94 -7.66 9.77 6.27
N SER A 95 -7.27 10.17 5.05
CA SER A 95 -7.65 9.58 3.76
C SER A 95 -7.53 8.06 3.59
N GLN A 96 -6.78 7.33 4.44
CA GLN A 96 -6.73 5.86 4.38
C GLN A 96 -7.84 5.14 5.15
N ALA A 97 -8.55 5.81 6.06
CA ALA A 97 -9.43 5.16 7.01
C ALA A 97 -10.93 5.26 6.70
N THR A 98 -11.35 6.19 5.82
CA THR A 98 -12.77 6.45 5.59
C THR A 98 -13.21 6.15 4.16
N PRO A 99 -14.23 5.29 3.97
CA PRO A 99 -14.94 5.12 2.69
C PRO A 99 -15.46 6.45 2.11
N GLU A 100 -15.63 7.44 2.99
CA GLU A 100 -16.17 8.77 2.68
C GLU A 100 -15.26 9.62 1.80
N SER A 101 -13.95 9.37 1.79
CA SER A 101 -13.03 10.11 0.92
C SER A 101 -13.21 9.75 -0.56
N GLY A 102 -13.65 8.51 -0.87
CA GLY A 102 -13.80 8.02 -2.25
C GLY A 102 -12.47 7.93 -3.03
N LEU A 103 -11.32 8.07 -2.36
CA LEU A 103 -10.01 8.19 -3.00
C LEU A 103 -9.61 6.94 -3.80
N LEU A 104 -9.92 5.75 -3.29
CA LEU A 104 -9.60 4.49 -3.96
C LEU A 104 -10.34 4.34 -5.31
N PRO A 105 -11.68 4.42 -5.38
CA PRO A 105 -12.40 4.42 -6.65
C PRO A 105 -11.92 5.50 -7.62
N LEU A 106 -11.59 6.70 -7.11
CA LEU A 106 -11.07 7.79 -7.92
C LEU A 106 -9.73 7.44 -8.57
N LEU A 107 -8.76 6.95 -7.78
CA LEU A 107 -7.45 6.55 -8.27
C LEU A 107 -7.55 5.37 -9.25
N GLU A 108 -8.38 4.36 -8.97
CA GLU A 108 -8.55 3.23 -9.88
C GLU A 108 -9.15 3.66 -11.23
N ARG A 109 -10.11 4.58 -11.21
CA ARG A 109 -10.70 5.16 -12.42
C ARG A 109 -9.65 5.95 -13.21
N ALA A 110 -8.93 6.86 -12.55
CA ALA A 110 -7.89 7.67 -13.17
C ALA A 110 -6.80 6.81 -13.83
N VAL A 111 -6.27 5.85 -13.08
CA VAL A 111 -5.19 4.98 -13.53
C VAL A 111 -5.61 4.12 -14.74
N LYS A 112 -6.84 3.58 -14.73
CA LYS A 112 -7.36 2.76 -15.84
C LYS A 112 -7.66 3.60 -17.09
N SER A 113 -8.18 4.82 -16.94
CA SER A 113 -8.54 5.68 -18.08
C SER A 113 -7.35 6.02 -18.97
N PHE A 114 -6.17 6.26 -18.38
CA PHE A 114 -4.98 6.70 -19.14
C PHE A 114 -4.00 5.56 -19.49
N LEU A 115 -4.30 4.32 -19.11
CA LEU A 115 -3.41 3.17 -19.36
C LEU A 115 -3.09 3.00 -20.86
N THR A 116 -4.10 3.20 -21.71
CA THR A 116 -3.99 3.05 -23.16
C THR A 116 -3.43 4.30 -23.84
N SER A 117 -3.40 5.45 -23.16
CA SER A 117 -2.97 6.72 -23.73
C SER A 117 -1.45 6.85 -23.67
N PRO A 118 -0.73 6.87 -24.81
CA PRO A 118 0.72 6.98 -24.81
C PRO A 118 1.22 8.36 -24.36
N HIS A 119 0.38 9.40 -24.44
CA HIS A 119 0.77 10.78 -24.17
C HIS A 119 1.11 11.00 -22.69
N TYR A 120 0.44 10.29 -21.79
CA TYR A 120 0.61 10.44 -20.34
C TYR A 120 1.60 9.45 -19.73
N LYS A 121 2.13 8.51 -20.50
CA LYS A 121 3.02 7.45 -19.98
C LYS A 121 4.25 7.99 -19.27
N ASN A 122 4.84 9.08 -19.76
CA ASN A 122 6.00 9.73 -19.15
C ASN A 122 5.65 11.08 -18.49
N ASP A 123 4.37 11.33 -18.15
CA ASP A 123 3.97 12.52 -17.38
C ASP A 123 4.20 12.27 -15.87
N PRO A 124 4.96 13.13 -15.16
CA PRO A 124 5.13 13.03 -13.72
C PRO A 124 3.83 13.03 -12.91
N ARG A 125 2.78 13.73 -13.38
CA ARG A 125 1.47 13.78 -12.72
C ARG A 125 0.81 12.40 -12.73
N TYR A 126 0.83 11.72 -13.89
CA TYR A 126 0.26 10.38 -14.01
C TYR A 126 1.03 9.37 -13.15
N LEU A 127 2.37 9.46 -13.12
CA LEU A 127 3.17 8.61 -12.26
C LEU A 127 2.89 8.86 -10.76
N ARG A 128 2.64 10.11 -10.34
CA ARG A 128 2.25 10.41 -8.95
C ARG A 128 0.95 9.74 -8.56
N LEU A 129 -0.06 9.73 -9.43
CA LEU A 129 -1.32 9.01 -9.18
C LEU A 129 -1.07 7.52 -8.91
N TRP A 130 -0.20 6.90 -9.71
CA TRP A 130 0.23 5.52 -9.50
C TRP A 130 1.00 5.32 -8.19
N VAL A 131 1.91 6.22 -7.84
CA VAL A 131 2.66 6.16 -6.56
C VAL A 131 1.71 6.29 -5.37
N HIS A 132 0.71 7.18 -5.43
CA HIS A 132 -0.34 7.29 -4.42
C HIS A 132 -1.15 5.98 -4.31
N TYR A 133 -1.54 5.41 -5.45
CA TYR A 133 -2.22 4.13 -5.48
C TYR A 133 -1.40 3.00 -4.83
N ILE A 134 -0.13 2.90 -5.17
CA ILE A 134 0.79 1.88 -4.65
C ILE A 134 0.96 2.04 -3.13
N ARG A 135 1.26 3.25 -2.67
CA ARG A 135 1.54 3.51 -1.25
C ARG A 135 0.30 3.35 -0.37
N LEU A 136 -0.85 3.78 -0.86
CA LEU A 136 -2.05 3.86 -0.03
C LEU A 136 -2.90 2.59 -0.07
N PHE A 137 -2.94 1.90 -1.21
CA PHE A 137 -3.92 0.86 -1.46
C PHE A 137 -3.36 -0.46 -2.01
N SER A 138 -2.12 -0.53 -2.48
CA SER A 138 -1.60 -1.78 -3.11
C SER A 138 -1.21 -2.84 -2.08
N ASP A 139 -1.77 -4.04 -2.21
CA ASP A 139 -1.41 -5.21 -1.40
C ASP A 139 -0.07 -5.83 -1.81
N SER A 140 0.18 -5.86 -3.12
CA SER A 140 1.41 -6.37 -3.75
C SER A 140 2.13 -5.26 -4.54
N PRO A 141 2.76 -4.26 -3.88
CA PRO A 141 3.43 -3.14 -4.55
C PRO A 141 4.40 -3.56 -5.65
N ARG A 142 5.13 -4.67 -5.45
CA ARG A 142 6.05 -5.25 -6.46
C ARG A 142 5.35 -5.57 -7.78
N GLU A 143 4.17 -6.18 -7.71
CA GLU A 143 3.42 -6.57 -8.91
C GLU A 143 2.92 -5.33 -9.64
N THR A 144 2.47 -4.31 -8.90
CA THR A 144 2.07 -3.03 -9.47
C THR A 144 3.24 -2.30 -10.14
N PHE A 145 4.43 -2.29 -9.54
CA PHE A 145 5.64 -1.74 -10.18
C PHE A 145 6.06 -2.55 -11.43
N ALA A 146 5.95 -3.88 -11.38
CA ALA A 146 6.22 -4.73 -12.55
C ALA A 146 5.20 -4.48 -13.68
N PHE A 147 3.93 -4.24 -13.33
CA PHE A 147 2.89 -3.84 -14.27
C PHE A 147 3.24 -2.50 -14.95
N LEU A 148 3.61 -1.49 -14.17
CA LEU A 148 4.05 -0.19 -14.70
C LEU A 148 5.22 -0.32 -15.69
N ALA A 149 6.24 -1.11 -15.32
CA ALA A 149 7.40 -1.34 -16.17
C ALA A 149 7.04 -2.01 -17.50
N ARG A 150 6.10 -2.97 -17.50
CA ARG A 150 5.63 -3.65 -18.73
C ARG A 150 4.84 -2.73 -19.64
N HIS A 151 4.04 -1.83 -19.06
CA HIS A 151 3.27 -0.84 -19.81
C HIS A 151 4.09 0.40 -20.20
N GLN A 152 5.39 0.44 -19.85
CA GLN A 152 6.32 1.55 -20.10
C GLN A 152 5.82 2.87 -19.50
N ILE A 153 5.22 2.79 -18.31
CA ILE A 153 4.74 3.96 -17.58
C ILE A 153 5.85 4.45 -16.66
N GLY A 154 6.24 5.71 -16.82
CA GLY A 154 7.27 6.36 -16.02
C GLY A 154 8.69 5.88 -16.31
N GLU A 155 8.92 5.17 -17.41
CA GLU A 155 10.24 4.62 -17.76
C GLU A 155 11.30 5.70 -17.89
N GLY A 156 10.94 6.89 -18.39
CA GLY A 156 11.83 8.05 -18.50
C GLY A 156 11.90 8.93 -17.25
N LEU A 157 11.24 8.58 -16.15
CA LEU A 157 11.14 9.41 -14.95
C LEU A 157 11.95 8.85 -13.79
N ALA A 158 12.86 9.65 -13.25
CA ALA A 158 13.67 9.27 -12.08
C ALA A 158 12.80 8.86 -10.88
N LEU A 159 11.64 9.52 -10.73
CA LEU A 159 10.67 9.24 -9.67
C LEU A 159 10.24 7.77 -9.64
N PHE A 160 10.11 7.10 -10.78
CA PHE A 160 9.69 5.69 -10.83
C PHE A 160 10.74 4.79 -10.16
N TYR A 161 12.00 4.98 -10.52
CA TYR A 161 13.11 4.20 -9.99
C TYR A 161 13.40 4.52 -8.52
N GLU A 162 13.32 5.81 -8.14
CA GLU A 162 13.44 6.25 -6.74
C GLU A 162 12.42 5.55 -5.84
N GLU A 163 11.15 5.57 -6.24
CA GLU A 163 10.05 4.98 -5.47
C GLU A 163 10.12 3.46 -5.42
N PHE A 164 10.44 2.82 -6.56
CA PHE A 164 10.53 1.37 -6.61
C PHE A 164 11.73 0.85 -5.79
N ALA A 165 12.89 1.50 -5.90
CA ALA A 165 14.07 1.13 -5.12
C ALA A 165 13.88 1.43 -3.62
N SER A 166 13.26 2.56 -3.26
CA SER A 166 12.93 2.86 -1.85
C SER A 166 11.99 1.82 -1.24
N TRP A 167 11.02 1.32 -2.00
CA TRP A 167 10.15 0.24 -1.54
C TRP A 167 10.92 -1.08 -1.36
N LEU A 168 11.79 -1.44 -2.32
CA LEU A 168 12.63 -2.64 -2.24
C LEU A 168 13.61 -2.59 -1.06
N GLU A 169 14.17 -1.42 -0.79
CA GLU A 169 15.01 -1.14 0.38
C GLU A 169 14.24 -1.42 1.68
N GLY A 170 13.03 -0.86 1.83
CA GLY A 170 12.16 -1.11 2.98
C GLY A 170 11.73 -2.58 3.12
N ALA A 171 11.61 -3.31 2.02
CA ALA A 171 11.33 -4.74 2.00
C ALA A 171 12.57 -5.62 2.26
N GLY A 172 13.76 -5.02 2.47
CA GLY A 172 15.01 -5.73 2.70
C GLY A 172 15.63 -6.40 1.46
N ARG A 173 15.19 -6.01 0.25
CA ARG A 173 15.59 -6.61 -1.04
C ARG A 173 16.60 -5.74 -1.78
N TRP A 174 17.73 -5.52 -1.12
CA TRP A 174 18.76 -4.55 -1.52
C TRP A 174 19.41 -4.81 -2.87
N THR A 175 19.69 -6.08 -3.21
CA THR A 175 20.29 -6.42 -4.51
C THR A 175 19.40 -5.98 -5.66
N GLN A 176 18.09 -6.12 -5.51
CA GLN A 176 17.14 -5.67 -6.51
C GLN A 176 16.97 -4.16 -6.52
N ALA A 177 17.09 -3.50 -5.37
CA ALA A 177 17.09 -2.04 -5.32
C ALA A 177 18.28 -1.47 -6.11
N ASP A 178 19.47 -2.08 -6.00
CA ASP A 178 20.65 -1.73 -6.81
C ASP A 178 20.39 -1.91 -8.32
N GLU A 179 19.85 -3.07 -8.72
CA GLU A 179 19.47 -3.34 -10.11
C GLU A 179 18.51 -2.28 -10.67
N VAL A 180 17.52 -1.86 -9.88
CA VAL A 180 16.54 -0.84 -10.28
C VAL A 180 17.18 0.54 -10.45
N TYR A 181 18.08 0.94 -9.54
CA TYR A 181 18.80 2.20 -9.70
C TYR A 181 19.69 2.21 -10.94
N ARG A 182 20.44 1.13 -11.16
CA ARG A 182 21.28 0.97 -12.36
C ARG A 182 20.44 1.04 -13.62
N LEU A 183 19.32 0.32 -13.66
CA LEU A 183 18.38 0.35 -14.78
C LEU A 183 17.84 1.76 -15.06
N GLY A 184 17.55 2.55 -14.03
CA GLY A 184 17.10 3.93 -14.18
C GLY A 184 18.18 4.86 -14.73
N VAL A 185 19.45 4.64 -14.33
CA VAL A 185 20.61 5.38 -14.84
C VAL A 185 20.89 5.01 -16.30
N ASP A 186 20.86 3.71 -16.63
CA ASP A 186 21.06 3.19 -17.99
C ASP A 186 20.00 3.72 -18.97
N ARG A 187 18.78 3.99 -18.46
CA ARG A 187 17.68 4.59 -19.22
C ARG A 187 17.66 6.12 -19.20
N GLU A 188 18.65 6.75 -18.59
CA GLU A 188 18.78 8.21 -18.48
C GLU A 188 17.50 8.89 -17.93
N ALA A 189 16.89 8.27 -16.92
CA ALA A 189 15.63 8.74 -16.36
C ALA A 189 15.77 10.15 -15.72
N ARG A 190 14.89 11.08 -16.10
CA ARG A 190 15.02 12.49 -15.74
C ARG A 190 14.28 12.82 -14.44
N PRO A 191 14.86 13.67 -13.55
CA PRO A 191 16.19 14.27 -13.62
C PRO A 191 17.31 13.29 -13.24
N VAL A 192 18.29 13.09 -14.13
CA VAL A 192 19.36 12.08 -13.96
C VAL A 192 20.25 12.41 -12.77
N GLU A 193 20.59 13.67 -12.57
CA GLU A 193 21.42 14.11 -11.44
C GLU A 193 20.80 13.75 -10.09
N ARG A 194 19.47 13.90 -9.99
CA ARG A 194 18.70 13.53 -8.81
C ARG A 194 18.75 12.02 -8.58
N LEU A 195 18.57 11.23 -9.64
CA LEU A 195 18.64 9.77 -9.57
C LEU A 195 20.03 9.30 -9.12
N VAL A 196 21.10 9.83 -9.72
CA VAL A 196 22.49 9.49 -9.36
C VAL A 196 22.78 9.86 -7.91
N ARG A 197 22.32 11.02 -7.43
CA ARG A 197 22.45 11.40 -6.03
C ARG A 197 21.73 10.40 -5.11
N LYS A 198 20.48 10.03 -5.42
CA LYS A 198 19.72 9.06 -4.65
C LYS A 198 20.35 7.68 -4.65
N TYR A 199 20.94 7.27 -5.77
CA TYR A 199 21.67 6.03 -5.87
C TYR A 199 22.92 6.01 -4.98
N ARG A 200 23.69 7.11 -4.93
CA ARG A 200 24.81 7.24 -3.99
C ARG A 200 24.38 7.20 -2.52
N GLU A 201 23.28 7.88 -2.18
CA GLU A 201 22.68 7.83 -0.84
C GLU A 201 22.29 6.39 -0.47
N PHE A 202 21.71 5.64 -1.41
CA PHE A 202 21.40 4.22 -1.23
C PHE A 202 22.65 3.35 -1.03
N GLN A 203 23.70 3.55 -1.85
CA GLN A 203 24.97 2.81 -1.74
C GLN A 203 25.61 3.01 -0.36
N GLN A 204 25.61 4.23 0.17
CA GLN A 204 26.10 4.52 1.51
C GLN A 204 25.33 3.74 2.58
N ARG A 205 23.99 3.70 2.50
CA ARG A 205 23.15 2.92 3.42
C ARG A 205 23.40 1.41 3.28
N TYR A 206 23.61 0.95 2.04
CA TYR A 206 23.92 -0.46 1.76
C TYR A 206 25.27 -0.88 2.36
N GLU A 207 26.32 -0.07 2.21
CA GLU A 207 27.64 -0.30 2.79
C GLU A 207 27.62 -0.26 4.32
N GLN A 208 26.94 0.73 4.92
CA GLN A 208 26.80 0.83 6.38
C GLN A 208 26.15 -0.43 6.96
N ARG A 209 25.12 -0.97 6.32
CA ARG A 209 24.50 -2.23 6.75
C ARG A 209 25.49 -3.41 6.73
N THR A 210 26.36 -3.51 5.73
CA THR A 210 27.35 -4.61 5.68
C THR A 210 28.38 -4.52 6.80
N GLN A 211 28.64 -3.31 7.29
CA GLN A 211 29.52 -3.06 8.44
C GLN A 211 28.79 -3.27 9.77
N ASP A 212 27.49 -3.03 9.81
CA ASP A 212 26.60 -3.22 10.97
C ASP A 212 26.12 -4.67 11.13
N ASN A 213 26.96 -5.65 10.76
CA ASN A 213 26.86 -7.03 11.22
C ASN A 213 27.22 -7.09 12.71
N GLY A 214 26.36 -6.49 13.54
CA GLY A 214 26.58 -6.08 14.92
C GLY A 214 27.13 -7.14 15.89
N PRO A 215 27.32 -6.77 17.17
CA PRO A 215 28.03 -7.60 18.15
C PRO A 215 27.48 -9.03 18.22
N SER A 216 28.41 -9.98 18.06
CA SER A 216 28.24 -11.43 18.19
C SER A 216 27.57 -11.78 19.53
N SER A 217 26.24 -11.91 19.50
CA SER A 217 25.49 -12.55 20.59
C SER A 217 24.84 -13.81 20.06
N PRO A 218 25.38 -15.02 20.35
CA PRO A 218 24.64 -16.27 20.25
C PRO A 218 23.98 -16.58 21.61
N ALA A 219 22.97 -17.45 21.72
CA ALA A 219 23.11 -18.77 21.13
C ALA A 219 21.83 -19.53 20.76
N LEU A 220 20.61 -19.13 21.12
CA LEU A 220 19.41 -19.90 20.72
C LEU A 220 18.18 -19.00 20.49
N PRO A 221 17.87 -18.59 19.25
CA PRO A 221 16.48 -18.33 18.91
C PRO A 221 15.69 -19.63 19.09
N ALA A 222 14.49 -19.58 19.69
CA ALA A 222 13.56 -20.70 19.64
C ALA A 222 13.13 -20.90 18.19
N VAL A 223 13.93 -21.65 17.43
CA VAL A 223 13.63 -22.03 16.05
C VAL A 223 12.38 -22.88 16.11
N ARG A 224 11.23 -22.34 15.67
CA ARG A 224 10.03 -23.14 15.49
C ARG A 224 10.35 -24.13 14.37
N PRO A 225 10.48 -25.44 14.65
CA PRO A 225 10.80 -26.38 13.61
C PRO A 225 9.59 -26.42 12.66
N ALA A 226 9.83 -26.12 11.38
CA ALA A 226 8.78 -26.17 10.37
C ALA A 226 8.24 -27.60 10.28
N LEU A 227 6.91 -27.75 10.30
CA LEU A 227 6.21 -29.05 10.30
C LEU A 227 6.47 -29.94 11.54
N ALA A 228 6.93 -29.37 12.67
CA ALA A 228 7.00 -30.14 13.92
C ALA A 228 5.61 -30.61 14.37
N ALA A 229 5.53 -31.86 14.82
CA ALA A 229 4.33 -32.37 15.46
C ALA A 229 4.00 -31.51 16.70
N LYS A 230 2.74 -31.09 16.82
CA LYS A 230 2.27 -30.30 17.96
C LYS A 230 2.16 -31.21 19.18
N VAL A 231 3.20 -31.25 19.99
CA VAL A 231 3.19 -31.93 21.30
C VAL A 231 2.82 -30.89 22.35
N ASP A 232 1.72 -31.10 23.05
CA ASP A 232 1.23 -30.19 24.07
C ASP A 232 1.93 -30.47 25.41
N PRO A 233 2.80 -29.58 25.94
CA PRO A 233 3.63 -29.88 27.11
C PRO A 233 2.87 -29.87 28.45
N PHE A 234 1.57 -29.49 28.46
CA PHE A 234 0.73 -29.46 29.67
C PHE A 234 -0.52 -30.34 29.58
N ALA A 235 -0.62 -31.23 28.59
CA ALA A 235 -1.74 -32.15 28.49
C ALA A 235 -1.66 -33.25 29.56
N SER A 236 -2.26 -32.98 30.73
CA SER A 236 -2.70 -34.02 31.66
C SER A 236 -3.65 -34.95 30.93
N ALA A 237 -3.45 -36.26 31.06
CA ALA A 237 -4.23 -37.32 30.41
C ALA A 237 -5.76 -37.06 30.47
N ALA A 238 -6.29 -36.46 29.41
CA ALA A 238 -7.71 -36.29 29.18
C ALA A 238 -8.03 -36.78 27.77
N ALA A 239 -9.10 -37.57 27.67
CA ALA A 239 -9.50 -38.31 26.49
C ALA A 239 -9.67 -37.40 25.25
N PRO A 240 -9.33 -37.88 24.04
CA PRO A 240 -9.42 -37.08 22.83
C PRO A 240 -10.87 -36.77 22.47
N SER A 241 -11.19 -35.49 22.35
CA SER A 241 -12.39 -35.01 21.65
C SER A 241 -12.27 -35.28 20.14
N PRO A 242 -13.37 -35.56 19.42
CA PRO A 242 -13.31 -36.01 18.02
C PRO A 242 -13.26 -34.87 17.00
N ASP A 243 -13.01 -33.62 17.40
CA ASP A 243 -13.03 -32.47 16.49
C ASP A 243 -11.77 -31.62 16.65
N SER A 244 -10.70 -32.07 16.03
CA SER A 244 -9.61 -31.26 15.48
C SER A 244 -8.73 -32.21 14.66
N GLN A 245 -8.53 -31.88 13.39
CA GLN A 245 -7.76 -32.65 12.42
C GLN A 245 -6.27 -32.68 12.82
N ALA A 246 -5.95 -33.47 13.84
CA ALA A 246 -4.60 -33.82 14.23
C ALA A 246 -4.02 -34.69 13.11
N GLN A 247 -3.11 -34.09 12.33
CA GLN A 247 -2.31 -34.81 11.36
C GLN A 247 -1.60 -35.96 12.07
N ARG A 248 -1.98 -37.20 11.71
CA ARG A 248 -1.34 -38.42 12.14
C ARG A 248 0.14 -38.36 11.78
N ALA A 249 1.00 -38.16 12.78
CA ALA A 249 2.43 -38.33 12.66
C ALA A 249 2.75 -39.84 12.77
N ALA A 250 2.79 -40.52 11.64
CA ALA A 250 3.52 -41.78 11.51
C ALA A 250 4.52 -41.60 10.36
N PRO A 251 5.82 -41.94 10.54
CA PRO A 251 6.71 -42.08 9.41
C PRO A 251 6.19 -43.28 8.60
N ALA A 252 5.52 -43.01 7.48
CA ALA A 252 5.26 -44.07 6.52
C ALA A 252 6.63 -44.61 6.09
N ALA A 253 6.96 -45.81 6.54
CA ALA A 253 8.09 -46.57 6.05
C ALA A 253 8.07 -46.50 4.51
N ALA A 254 9.20 -46.13 3.92
CA ALA A 254 9.34 -45.88 2.50
C ALA A 254 8.72 -47.02 1.68
N ALA A 255 7.52 -46.79 1.15
CA ALA A 255 6.95 -47.66 0.15
C ALA A 255 7.85 -47.56 -1.09
N PRO A 256 8.40 -48.67 -1.61
CA PRO A 256 9.22 -48.62 -2.81
C PRO A 256 8.31 -48.17 -3.96
N LYS A 257 8.43 -46.91 -4.38
CA LYS A 257 7.71 -46.41 -5.55
C LYS A 257 8.19 -47.20 -6.76
N THR A 258 7.31 -48.06 -7.26
CA THR A 258 7.52 -48.86 -8.44
C THR A 258 7.90 -47.95 -9.60
N LYS A 259 9.05 -48.25 -10.22
CA LYS A 259 9.51 -47.62 -11.45
C LYS A 259 8.47 -47.88 -12.53
N SER A 260 7.63 -46.88 -12.85
CA SER A 260 6.91 -46.91 -14.11
C SER A 260 7.94 -46.68 -15.22
N GLY A 261 8.16 -47.70 -16.07
CA GLY A 261 9.16 -47.72 -17.14
C GLY A 261 8.85 -46.81 -18.33
N LYS A 262 8.29 -45.63 -18.08
CA LYS A 262 8.11 -44.59 -19.10
C LYS A 262 9.38 -43.73 -19.14
N PRO A 263 9.92 -43.38 -20.32
CA PRO A 263 11.05 -42.47 -20.40
C PRO A 263 10.64 -41.13 -19.76
N LYS A 264 11.29 -40.77 -18.65
CA LYS A 264 11.07 -39.51 -17.95
C LYS A 264 11.98 -38.47 -18.58
N MET A 265 11.42 -37.37 -19.08
CA MET A 265 12.23 -36.25 -19.57
C MET A 265 13.18 -35.80 -18.45
N ALA A 266 14.47 -35.66 -18.77
CA ALA A 266 15.45 -35.10 -17.85
C ALA A 266 15.07 -33.64 -17.57
N ILE A 267 15.01 -33.28 -16.28
CA ILE A 267 14.82 -31.89 -15.88
C ILE A 267 16.11 -31.16 -16.24
N PHE A 268 15.98 -30.04 -16.95
CA PHE A 268 17.12 -29.20 -17.32
C PHE A 268 17.88 -28.75 -16.06
N SER A 269 19.21 -28.88 -16.10
CA SER A 269 20.15 -28.55 -15.04
C SER A 269 21.08 -27.45 -15.54
N ASP A 270 20.99 -26.27 -14.96
CA ASP A 270 21.78 -25.09 -15.34
C ASP A 270 23.16 -25.02 -14.66
N ALA A 271 23.68 -26.15 -14.16
CA ALA A 271 24.92 -26.17 -13.38
C ALA A 271 26.18 -25.80 -14.19
N ASP A 272 26.15 -26.01 -15.52
CA ASP A 272 27.32 -25.86 -16.40
C ASP A 272 27.26 -24.62 -17.31
N SER A 273 26.24 -23.77 -17.21
CA SER A 273 26.13 -22.53 -18.00
C SER A 273 26.30 -21.30 -17.12
N ALA A 274 27.04 -20.30 -17.62
CA ALA A 274 27.06 -18.98 -16.99
C ALA A 274 25.64 -18.43 -17.00
N SER A 275 25.17 -17.96 -15.83
CA SER A 275 23.83 -17.43 -15.59
C SER A 275 23.36 -16.51 -16.72
N GLN A 276 22.55 -17.05 -17.63
CA GLN A 276 21.92 -16.23 -18.66
C GLN A 276 20.76 -15.46 -18.03
N PRO A 277 20.58 -14.16 -18.35
CA PRO A 277 19.43 -13.42 -17.88
C PRO A 277 18.16 -14.12 -18.39
N ALA A 278 17.22 -14.40 -17.48
CA ALA A 278 15.97 -15.05 -17.81
C ALA A 278 15.27 -14.30 -18.95
N VAL A 279 15.10 -14.96 -20.10
CA VAL A 279 14.37 -14.40 -21.25
C VAL A 279 12.90 -14.30 -20.84
N SER A 280 12.47 -13.11 -20.44
CA SER A 280 11.08 -12.83 -20.08
C SER A 280 10.25 -12.71 -21.36
N GLY A 281 9.81 -13.86 -21.89
CA GLY A 281 8.79 -13.87 -22.94
C GLY A 281 7.52 -13.16 -22.46
N GLN A 282 6.83 -12.47 -23.38
CA GLN A 282 5.55 -11.81 -23.09
C GLN A 282 4.54 -12.82 -22.53
N THR A 283 4.28 -12.78 -21.21
CA THR A 283 3.26 -13.61 -20.58
C THR A 283 1.90 -12.92 -20.75
N LYS A 284 1.01 -13.51 -21.56
CA LYS A 284 -0.41 -13.12 -21.62
C LYS A 284 -1.00 -13.17 -20.21
N GLY A 285 -1.72 -12.13 -19.79
CA GLY A 285 -2.39 -12.08 -18.47
C GLY A 285 -2.06 -10.87 -17.59
N TRP A 286 -1.24 -9.92 -18.04
CA TRP A 286 -0.95 -8.67 -17.33
C TRP A 286 -1.48 -7.43 -18.05
N ASP A 287 -2.50 -7.62 -18.88
CA ASP A 287 -3.11 -6.55 -19.69
C ASP A 287 -3.96 -5.59 -18.83
N SER A 288 -4.43 -6.04 -17.66
CA SER A 288 -5.21 -5.22 -16.71
C SER A 288 -4.86 -5.54 -15.27
N ILE A 289 -4.69 -4.50 -14.45
CA ILE A 289 -4.63 -4.63 -12.99
C ILE A 289 -6.08 -4.53 -12.47
N GLY A 290 -6.66 -5.67 -12.08
CA GLY A 290 -8.03 -5.75 -11.56
C GLY A 290 -8.24 -4.83 -10.35
N SER A 291 -9.50 -4.57 -9.96
CA SER A 291 -9.77 -3.75 -8.78
C SER A 291 -9.18 -4.40 -7.52
N MET A 292 -8.85 -3.59 -6.51
CA MET A 292 -8.45 -4.09 -5.20
C MET A 292 -9.48 -5.04 -4.58
N SER A 293 -10.77 -4.79 -4.80
CA SER A 293 -11.85 -5.69 -4.38
C SER A 293 -11.74 -7.06 -5.05
N ASP A 294 -11.46 -7.10 -6.35
CA ASP A 294 -11.36 -8.35 -7.12
C ASP A 294 -10.17 -9.19 -6.66
N ARG A 295 -9.04 -8.54 -6.31
CA ARG A 295 -7.82 -9.21 -5.86
C ARG A 295 -7.94 -9.78 -4.44
N ARG A 296 -8.74 -9.16 -3.58
CA ARG A 296 -8.91 -9.56 -2.16
C ARG A 296 -10.18 -10.36 -1.87
N LYS A 297 -11.01 -10.63 -2.88
CA LYS A 297 -12.30 -11.33 -2.70
C LYS A 297 -12.18 -12.69 -2.01
N GLU A 298 -11.06 -13.40 -2.18
CA GLU A 298 -10.82 -14.71 -1.55
C GLU A 298 -10.18 -14.61 -0.15
N ASN A 299 -9.57 -13.46 0.18
CA ASN A 299 -8.89 -13.22 1.46
C ASN A 299 -9.78 -12.51 2.50
N LYS A 300 -10.95 -12.01 2.10
CA LYS A 300 -11.87 -11.27 2.97
C LYS A 300 -13.22 -11.98 3.04
N VAL A 301 -13.64 -12.36 4.25
CA VAL A 301 -15.00 -12.85 4.49
C VAL A 301 -15.94 -11.65 4.59
N GLU A 302 -17.05 -11.67 3.87
CA GLU A 302 -18.06 -10.60 3.95
C GLU A 302 -18.70 -10.56 5.35
N ALA A 303 -18.92 -9.34 5.85
CA ALA A 303 -19.49 -9.15 7.18
C ALA A 303 -20.96 -9.59 7.19
N LYS A 304 -21.26 -10.62 7.99
CA LYS A 304 -22.65 -10.99 8.30
C LYS A 304 -23.20 -9.98 9.32
N PRO A 305 -24.43 -9.45 9.14
CA PRO A 305 -25.02 -8.51 10.10
C PRO A 305 -25.10 -9.15 11.50
N TRP A 306 -24.78 -8.38 12.53
CA TRP A 306 -25.01 -8.76 13.93
C TRP A 306 -26.50 -8.79 14.24
N ALA A 307 -27.18 -9.83 13.75
CA ALA A 307 -28.57 -10.06 14.07
C ALA A 307 -28.68 -10.66 15.49
N GLY A 308 -28.89 -9.80 16.50
CA GLY A 308 -29.51 -10.21 17.77
C GLY A 308 -28.63 -10.35 19.02
N GLU A 309 -27.36 -9.99 19.00
CA GLU A 309 -26.56 -9.94 20.23
C GLU A 309 -26.86 -8.68 21.05
N THR A 310 -27.87 -8.78 21.92
CA THR A 310 -28.11 -7.81 22.99
C THR A 310 -27.31 -8.22 24.21
N LEU A 311 -26.36 -7.40 24.64
CA LEU A 311 -25.73 -7.51 25.95
C LEU A 311 -26.83 -7.43 27.01
N LYS A 312 -27.09 -8.53 27.73
CA LYS A 312 -27.99 -8.52 28.89
C LYS A 312 -27.35 -7.67 29.99
N ALA A 313 -27.71 -6.39 30.03
CA ALA A 313 -27.41 -5.53 31.16
C ALA A 313 -28.08 -6.15 32.41
N GLY A 314 -27.25 -6.58 33.37
CA GLY A 314 -27.72 -7.09 34.65
C GLY A 314 -28.55 -6.03 35.36
N LYS A 315 -29.80 -6.38 35.72
CA LYS A 315 -30.69 -5.51 36.48
C LYS A 315 -30.01 -5.13 37.80
N SER A 316 -29.77 -3.83 37.99
CA SER A 316 -29.42 -3.24 39.27
C SER A 316 -30.50 -3.60 40.30
N LEU A 317 -30.14 -4.44 41.28
CA LEU A 317 -30.93 -4.68 42.47
C LEU A 317 -30.79 -3.46 43.39
N LEU A 318 -31.65 -2.47 43.18
CA LEU A 318 -31.86 -1.38 44.14
C LEU A 318 -32.50 -1.95 45.41
N ARG A 319 -31.65 -2.43 46.32
CA ARG A 319 -32.06 -2.88 47.65
C ARG A 319 -32.40 -1.64 48.49
N ARG A 320 -33.67 -1.23 48.47
CA ARG A 320 -34.26 -0.33 49.47
C ARG A 320 -34.03 -0.95 50.86
N ARG A 321 -33.14 -0.37 51.65
CA ARG A 321 -33.13 -0.57 53.11
C ARG A 321 -34.34 0.20 53.67
N ARG A 322 -35.24 -0.54 54.32
CA ARG A 322 -36.12 0.03 55.35
C ARG A 322 -35.31 0.22 56.63
#